data_AF-A0A2I0X660-F1
#
_entry.id   AF-A0A2I0X660-F1
#
_cell.length_a   1.000
_cell.length_b   1.000
_cell.length_c   1.000
_cell.angle_alpha   90.00
_cell.angle_beta   90.00
_cell.angle_gamma   90.00
#
_symmetry.space_group_name_H-M   'P 1'
#
loop_
_entity.id
_entity.type
_entity.pdbx_description
1 polymer ?
#
loop_
_entity_poly.entity_id
_entity_poly.type
_entity_poly.pdbx_seq_one_letter_code
_entity_poly.pdbx_strand_id
1 'polypeptide(L)'
;MTRIGKLKTADNLQLRGIQVPLICSLCSGHLENHSHLFFDCDLTFYILKNILLDFTSFLLRPTLPQALDFIENSVFLSRSEKEFCYLAISCISYHIWREMNNRRFSNSRNNVAKVICNISSVVRLKTAKWKNKTTLF
;
A
#
# COMPACT_ATOMS: atom_id res chain seq x y z
N MET A 1 -0.05 7.60 7.29
CA MET A 1 1.30 7.04 7.57
C MET A 1 2.24 7.07 6.35
N THR A 2 1.75 7.52 5.20
CA THR A 2 2.45 7.56 3.90
C THR A 2 3.23 8.86 3.64
N ARG A 3 3.86 9.43 4.67
CA ARG A 3 4.73 10.60 4.45
C ARG A 3 6.14 10.13 4.16
N ILE A 4 6.71 10.66 3.07
CA ILE A 4 8.11 10.50 2.68
C ILE A 4 9.01 10.79 3.88
N GLY A 5 9.98 9.89 4.14
CA GLY A 5 10.95 10.00 5.24
C GLY A 5 10.45 9.66 6.65
N LYS A 6 9.14 9.41 6.84
CA LYS A 6 8.61 8.97 8.16
C LYS A 6 8.49 7.45 8.29
N LEU A 7 8.50 6.74 7.17
CA LEU A 7 8.48 5.28 7.16
C LEU A 7 9.88 4.74 7.49
N LYS A 8 9.97 3.80 8.43
CA LYS A 8 11.23 3.13 8.81
C LYS A 8 11.65 2.08 7.76
N THR A 9 11.94 2.53 6.56
CA THR A 9 12.50 1.75 5.46
C THR A 9 13.98 1.44 5.71
N ALA A 10 14.55 0.41 5.06
CA ALA A 10 15.95 0.01 5.25
C ALA A 10 16.94 1.17 5.13
N ASP A 11 16.79 2.00 4.10
CA ASP A 11 17.57 3.22 3.88
C ASP A 11 17.48 4.19 5.07
N ASN A 12 16.27 4.48 5.55
CA ASN A 12 16.03 5.35 6.70
C ASN A 12 16.55 4.75 8.03
N LEU A 13 16.58 3.41 8.15
CA LEU A 13 17.16 2.73 9.31
C LEU A 13 18.69 2.84 9.31
N GLN A 14 19.34 2.64 8.16
CA GLN A 14 20.79 2.81 8.03
C GLN A 14 21.23 4.25 8.29
N LEU A 15 20.48 5.25 7.79
CA LEU A 15 20.73 6.67 8.10
C LEU A 15 20.67 6.97 9.60
N ARG A 16 20.02 6.12 10.39
CA ARG A 16 19.93 6.23 11.86
C ARG A 16 20.90 5.29 12.59
N GLY A 17 21.86 4.70 11.89
CA GLY A 17 22.88 3.81 12.45
C GLY A 17 22.38 2.39 12.73
N ILE A 18 21.17 2.02 12.32
CA ILE A 18 20.62 0.67 12.52
C ILE A 18 21.02 -0.18 11.31
N GLN A 19 21.92 -1.13 11.52
CA GLN A 19 22.42 -2.02 10.47
C GLN A 19 21.38 -3.07 10.11
N VAL A 20 20.89 -3.01 8.88
CA VAL A 20 19.89 -3.94 8.34
C VAL A 20 20.10 -4.14 6.83
N PRO A 21 19.69 -5.29 6.24
CA PRO A 21 19.89 -5.56 4.82
C PRO A 21 19.14 -4.59 3.90
N LEU A 22 19.82 -3.90 2.98
CA LEU A 22 19.17 -2.92 2.10
C LEU A 22 18.19 -3.52 1.09
N ILE A 23 18.25 -4.83 0.86
CA ILE A 23 17.34 -5.53 -0.04
C ILE A 23 15.92 -5.50 0.54
N CYS A 24 14.94 -5.24 -0.32
CA CYS A 24 13.53 -5.22 0.04
C CYS A 24 13.07 -6.57 0.60
N SER A 25 12.53 -6.53 1.82
CA SER A 25 11.98 -7.70 2.50
C SER A 25 10.71 -8.27 1.83
N LEU A 26 10.10 -7.54 0.91
CA LEU A 26 8.86 -7.92 0.23
C LEU A 26 9.11 -8.70 -1.08
N CYS A 27 9.91 -8.12 -1.99
CA CYS A 27 10.18 -8.68 -3.32
C CYS A 27 11.55 -9.36 -3.43
N SER A 28 12.49 -9.06 -2.53
CA SER A 28 13.87 -9.57 -2.55
C SER A 28 14.68 -9.24 -3.81
N GLY A 29 14.19 -8.37 -4.70
CA GLY A 29 14.85 -8.05 -5.98
C GLY A 29 15.46 -6.65 -6.09
N HIS A 30 15.06 -5.70 -5.23
CA HIS A 30 15.49 -4.30 -5.31
C HIS A 30 15.81 -3.72 -3.93
N LEU A 31 16.43 -2.54 -3.90
CA LEU A 31 16.69 -1.82 -2.64
C LEU A 31 15.38 -1.31 -2.02
N GLU A 32 15.28 -1.44 -0.70
CA GLU A 32 14.14 -0.96 0.08
C GLU A 32 14.27 0.54 0.34
N ASN A 33 13.46 1.33 -0.35
CA ASN A 33 13.28 2.75 -0.10
C ASN A 33 11.79 3.11 -0.20
N HIS A 34 11.45 4.35 0.14
CA HIS A 34 10.06 4.82 0.10
C HIS A 34 9.43 4.64 -1.28
N SER A 35 10.09 5.11 -2.35
CA SER A 35 9.56 5.03 -3.72
C SER A 35 9.29 3.58 -4.14
N HIS A 36 10.21 2.67 -3.81
CA HIS A 36 10.07 1.24 -4.10
C HIS A 36 8.83 0.65 -3.42
N LEU A 37 8.61 0.94 -2.13
CA LEU A 37 7.48 0.36 -1.39
C LEU A 37 6.11 0.89 -1.79
N PHE A 38 6.07 2.10 -2.33
CA PHE A 38 4.85 2.78 -2.71
C PHE A 38 4.56 2.59 -4.20
N PHE A 39 4.40 1.31 -4.56
CA PHE A 39 3.90 0.75 -5.83
C PHE A 39 4.91 0.48 -6.96
N ASP A 40 6.20 0.68 -6.74
CA ASP A 40 7.23 0.18 -7.65
C ASP A 40 7.60 -1.30 -7.35
N CYS A 41 7.44 -1.74 -6.09
CA CYS A 41 7.63 -3.13 -5.67
C CYS A 41 6.51 -4.05 -6.20
N ASP A 42 6.88 -5.16 -6.85
CA ASP A 42 5.94 -6.11 -7.48
C ASP A 42 4.83 -6.57 -6.52
N LEU A 43 5.19 -6.91 -5.29
CA LEU A 43 4.24 -7.36 -4.27
C LEU A 43 3.24 -6.24 -3.91
N THR A 44 3.74 -5.02 -3.74
CA THR A 44 2.93 -3.88 -3.32
C THR A 44 1.98 -3.43 -4.42
N PHE A 45 2.45 -3.44 -5.67
CA PHE A 45 1.64 -3.13 -6.84
C PHE A 45 0.58 -4.21 -7.09
N TYR A 46 0.93 -5.48 -6.89
CA TYR A 46 -0.03 -6.58 -6.94
C TYR A 46 -1.15 -6.42 -5.90
N ILE A 47 -0.81 -6.06 -4.66
CA ILE A 47 -1.79 -5.78 -3.59
C ILE A 47 -2.69 -4.60 -3.97
N LEU A 48 -2.12 -3.51 -4.50
CA LEU A 48 -2.90 -2.34 -4.94
C LEU A 48 -3.96 -2.74 -5.97
N LYS A 49 -3.56 -3.41 -7.05
CA LYS A 49 -4.46 -3.83 -8.13
C LYS A 49 -5.55 -4.81 -7.70
N ASN A 50 -5.28 -5.64 -6.69
CA ASN A 50 -6.28 -6.57 -6.16
C ASN A 50 -7.34 -5.89 -5.29
N ILE A 51 -7.04 -4.70 -4.74
CA ILE A 51 -7.94 -4.00 -3.83
C ILE A 51 -8.64 -2.83 -4.53
N LEU A 52 -7.94 -2.13 -5.43
CA LEU A 52 -8.45 -1.01 -6.21
C LEU A 52 -8.31 -1.33 -7.70
N LEU A 53 -9.40 -1.79 -8.30
CA LEU A 53 -9.41 -2.30 -9.67
C LEU A 53 -9.13 -1.22 -10.72
N ASP A 54 -9.40 0.06 -10.44
CA ASP A 54 -9.11 1.16 -11.37
C ASP A 54 -7.62 1.21 -11.76
N PHE A 55 -6.73 0.80 -10.85
CA PHE A 55 -5.29 0.72 -11.09
C PHE A 55 -4.86 -0.47 -11.97
N THR A 56 -5.75 -1.37 -12.34
CA THR A 56 -5.45 -2.48 -13.28
C THR A 56 -5.28 -1.99 -14.71
N SER A 57 -5.91 -0.87 -15.06
CA SER A 57 -5.86 -0.25 -16.40
C SER A 57 -4.58 0.55 -16.66
N PHE A 58 -3.74 0.75 -15.64
CA PHE A 58 -2.51 1.51 -15.75
C PHE A 58 -1.44 0.74 -16.52
N LEU A 59 -0.97 1.32 -17.63
CA LEU A 59 0.15 0.78 -18.42
C LEU A 59 1.47 0.79 -17.64
N LEU A 60 1.67 1.83 -16.82
CA LEU A 60 2.87 2.02 -16.00
C LEU A 60 2.51 2.03 -14.51
N ARG A 61 3.42 1.54 -13.67
CA ARG A 61 3.23 1.57 -12.21
C ARG A 61 3.19 3.02 -11.73
N PRO A 62 2.09 3.50 -11.15
CA PRO A 62 2.06 4.86 -10.62
C PRO A 62 2.85 4.92 -9.32
N THR A 63 3.62 5.97 -9.13
CA THR A 63 4.09 6.33 -7.79
C THR A 63 2.89 6.67 -6.89
N LEU A 64 3.05 6.61 -5.56
CA LEU A 64 1.97 7.04 -4.66
C LEU A 64 1.43 8.45 -4.93
N PRO A 65 2.26 9.49 -5.18
CA PRO A 65 1.73 10.81 -5.56
C PRO A 65 0.89 10.77 -6.83
N GLN A 66 1.33 10.06 -7.87
CA GLN A 66 0.55 9.89 -9.11
C GLN A 66 -0.76 9.13 -8.88
N ALA A 67 -0.74 8.12 -8.00
CA ALA A 67 -1.95 7.36 -7.66
C ALA A 67 -2.97 8.24 -6.91
N LEU A 68 -2.51 9.10 -6.01
CA LEU A 68 -3.36 10.05 -5.30
C LEU A 68 -3.90 11.14 -6.25
N ASP A 69 -3.05 11.66 -7.12
CA ASP A 69 -3.45 12.66 -8.12
C ASP A 69 -4.49 12.11 -9.11
N PHE A 70 -4.33 10.85 -9.55
CA PHE A 70 -5.34 10.17 -10.35
C PHE A 70 -6.70 10.09 -9.65
N ILE A 71 -6.73 9.74 -8.36
CA ILE A 71 -7.99 9.67 -7.59
C ILE A 71 -8.62 11.06 -7.47
N GLU A 72 -7.83 12.07 -7.13
CA GLU A 72 -8.31 13.45 -6.96
C GLU A 72 -8.91 14.00 -8.24
N ASN A 73 -8.22 13.81 -9.37
CA ASN A 73 -8.60 14.37 -10.67
C ASN A 73 -9.54 13.46 -11.49
N SER A 74 -9.87 12.26 -11.01
CA SER A 74 -10.78 11.37 -11.73
C SER A 74 -12.19 11.97 -11.80
N VAL A 75 -12.71 12.08 -13.03
CA VAL A 75 -14.09 12.48 -13.32
C VAL A 75 -15.07 11.32 -13.22
N PHE A 76 -14.57 10.08 -13.22
CA PHE A 76 -15.38 8.86 -13.16
C PHE A 76 -15.68 8.44 -11.72
N LEU A 77 -14.94 8.96 -10.73
CA LEU A 77 -15.14 8.65 -9.31
C LEU A 77 -16.00 9.73 -8.65
N SER A 78 -17.08 9.31 -8.00
CA SER A 78 -17.84 10.13 -7.06
C SER A 78 -17.00 10.51 -5.85
N ARG A 79 -17.45 11.52 -5.10
CA ARG A 79 -16.80 11.92 -3.85
C ARG A 79 -16.63 10.75 -2.88
N SER A 80 -17.65 9.90 -2.72
CA SER A 80 -17.57 8.72 -1.85
C SER A 80 -16.57 7.66 -2.32
N GLU A 81 -16.44 7.47 -3.64
CA GLU A 81 -15.47 6.53 -4.20
C GLU A 81 -14.04 7.07 -4.01
N LYS A 82 -13.81 8.37 -4.18
CA LYS A 82 -12.50 9.00 -3.87
C LYS A 82 -12.11 8.79 -2.42
N GLU A 83 -13.02 9.05 -1.48
CA GLU A 83 -12.81 8.78 -0.05
C GLU A 83 -12.52 7.29 0.22
N PHE A 84 -13.22 6.38 -0.47
CA PHE A 84 -12.95 4.95 -0.39
C PHE A 84 -11.52 4.62 -0.86
N CYS A 85 -11.10 5.14 -2.01
CA CYS A 85 -9.75 4.93 -2.54
C CYS A 85 -8.68 5.46 -1.57
N TYR A 86 -8.87 6.65 -0.99
CA TYR A 86 -7.95 7.20 0.01
C TYR A 86 -7.86 6.36 1.28
N LEU A 87 -8.99 5.84 1.75
CA LEU A 87 -9.02 4.90 2.87
C LEU A 87 -8.28 3.60 2.51
N ALA A 88 -8.57 3.02 1.35
CA ALA A 88 -7.95 1.79 0.88
C ALA A 88 -6.43 1.93 0.74
N ILE A 89 -5.93 3.01 0.12
CA ILE A 89 -4.50 3.33 0.03
C ILE A 89 -3.88 3.44 1.43
N SER A 90 -4.57 4.10 2.36
CA SER A 90 -4.10 4.21 3.75
C SER A 90 -3.98 2.85 4.44
N CYS A 91 -4.97 1.96 4.25
CA CYS A 91 -4.94 0.59 4.76
C CYS A 91 -3.82 -0.23 4.11
N ILE A 92 -3.70 -0.21 2.78
CA ILE A 92 -2.64 -0.89 2.03
C ILE A 92 -1.27 -0.47 2.58
N SER A 93 -1.05 0.83 2.71
CA SER A 93 0.22 1.39 3.18
C SER A 93 0.59 0.92 4.59
N TYR A 94 -0.37 0.91 5.50
CA TYR A 94 -0.15 0.40 6.87
C TYR A 94 0.20 -1.09 6.86
N HIS A 95 -0.54 -1.90 6.09
CA HIS A 95 -0.33 -3.34 6.05
C HIS A 95 0.98 -3.73 5.33
N ILE A 96 1.41 -2.98 4.31
CA ILE A 96 2.74 -3.11 3.69
C ILE A 96 3.82 -2.88 4.74
N TRP A 97 3.73 -1.77 5.47
CA TRP A 97 4.69 -1.45 6.54
C TRP A 97 4.73 -2.53 7.62
N ARG A 98 3.55 -3.01 8.05
CA ARG A 98 3.45 -4.08 9.05
C ARG A 98 4.08 -5.37 8.56
N GLU A 99 3.79 -5.78 7.33
CA GLU A 99 4.36 -7.01 6.73
C GLU A 99 5.87 -6.91 6.57
N MET A 100 6.41 -5.76 6.15
CA MET A 100 7.86 -5.55 6.13
C MET A 100 8.50 -5.75 7.51
N ASN A 101 7.96 -5.08 8.54
CA ASN A 101 8.53 -5.19 9.88
C ASN A 101 8.47 -6.61 10.42
N ASN A 102 7.37 -7.33 10.17
CA ASN A 102 7.23 -8.72 10.59
C ASN A 102 8.28 -9.62 9.92
N ARG A 103 8.52 -9.45 8.63
CA ARG A 103 9.54 -10.21 7.90
C ARG A 103 10.93 -9.89 8.39
N ARG A 104 11.20 -8.63 8.73
CA ARG A 104 12.52 -8.13 9.09
C ARG A 104 12.92 -8.39 10.54
N PHE A 105 11.99 -8.25 11.47
CA PHE A 105 12.28 -8.27 12.92
C PHE A 105 11.60 -9.42 13.66
N SER A 106 10.68 -10.14 13.04
CA SER A 106 9.96 -11.25 13.67
C SER A 106 10.06 -12.56 12.89
N ASN A 107 10.83 -12.59 11.80
CA ASN A 107 10.97 -13.72 10.89
C ASN A 107 9.62 -14.34 10.47
N SER A 108 8.58 -13.51 10.41
CA SER A 108 7.21 -13.93 10.10
C SER A 108 6.83 -13.43 8.72
N ARG A 109 6.44 -14.35 7.83
CA ARG A 109 6.10 -14.06 6.44
C ARG A 109 4.70 -14.57 6.14
N ASN A 110 3.78 -13.65 5.87
CA ASN A 110 2.48 -14.03 5.34
C ASN A 110 2.57 -14.20 3.82
N ASN A 111 1.80 -15.14 3.28
CA ASN A 111 1.56 -15.19 1.84
C ASN A 111 0.75 -13.95 1.39
N VAL A 112 0.88 -13.59 0.12
CA VAL A 112 0.26 -12.37 -0.42
C VAL A 112 -1.26 -12.39 -0.32
N ALA A 113 -1.89 -13.55 -0.51
CA ALA A 113 -3.34 -13.71 -0.40
C ALA A 113 -3.83 -13.37 1.01
N LYS A 114 -3.11 -13.82 2.05
CA LYS A 114 -3.43 -13.50 3.45
C LYS A 114 -3.27 -12.01 3.75
N VAL A 115 -2.26 -11.34 3.17
CA VAL A 115 -2.10 -9.89 3.30
C VAL A 115 -3.28 -9.17 2.66
N ILE A 116 -3.67 -9.56 1.43
CA ILE A 116 -4.84 -9.00 0.74
C ILE A 116 -6.11 -9.23 1.56
N CYS A 117 -6.39 -10.47 2.01
CA CYS A 117 -7.55 -10.79 2.84
C CYS A 117 -7.61 -9.93 4.11
N ASN A 118 -6.48 -9.72 4.78
CA ASN A 118 -6.42 -8.88 5.97
C ASN A 118 -6.76 -7.42 5.64
N ILE A 119 -6.23 -6.88 4.54
CA ILE A 119 -6.53 -5.49 4.12
C ILE A 119 -8.00 -5.37 3.74
N SER A 120 -8.51 -6.27 2.89
CA SER A 120 -9.92 -6.27 2.47
C SER A 120 -10.87 -6.38 3.66
N SER A 121 -10.55 -7.21 4.65
CA SER A 121 -11.33 -7.31 5.90
C SER A 121 -11.38 -5.97 6.65
N VAL A 122 -10.22 -5.31 6.84
CA VAL A 122 -10.15 -4.02 7.53
C VAL A 122 -10.87 -2.92 6.74
N VAL A 123 -10.73 -2.88 5.42
CA VAL A 123 -11.45 -1.92 4.56
C VAL A 123 -12.96 -2.12 4.68
N ARG A 124 -13.45 -3.37 4.60
CA ARG A 124 -14.88 -3.69 4.76
C ARG A 124 -15.40 -3.29 6.14
N LEU A 125 -14.64 -3.53 7.21
CA LEU A 125 -15.02 -3.14 8.56
C LEU A 125 -15.08 -1.61 8.72
N LYS A 126 -14.12 -0.88 8.16
CA LYS A 126 -14.09 0.60 8.23
C LYS A 126 -15.18 1.27 7.39
N THR A 127 -15.61 0.62 6.31
CA THR A 127 -16.69 1.10 5.44
C THR A 127 -18.07 0.56 5.82
N ALA A 128 -18.16 -0.38 6.76
CA ALA A 128 -19.42 -1.03 7.14
C ALA A 128 -20.52 -0.06 7.59
N LYS A 129 -20.14 1.07 8.20
CA LYS A 129 -21.04 2.12 8.70
C LYS A 129 -21.14 3.34 7.77
N TRP A 130 -20.55 3.28 6.58
CA TRP A 130 -20.63 4.40 5.63
C TRP A 130 -22.05 4.52 5.11
N LYS A 131 -22.60 5.74 5.19
CA LYS A 131 -23.99 6.02 4.76
C LYS A 131 -24.23 5.73 3.27
N ASN A 132 -23.17 5.67 2.45
CA ASN A 132 -23.21 5.49 0.99
C ASN A 132 -22.80 4.07 0.54
N LYS A 133 -23.10 3.04 1.34
CA LYS A 133 -22.61 1.67 1.11
C LYS A 133 -23.06 1.04 -0.22
N THR A 134 -24.21 1.47 -0.74
CA THR A 134 -24.86 0.88 -1.93
C THR A 134 -24.14 1.22 -3.25
N THR A 135 -23.21 2.17 -3.26
CA THR A 135 -22.52 2.65 -4.48
C THR A 135 -21.08 2.15 -4.60
N LEU A 136 -20.58 1.34 -3.66
CA LEU A 136 -19.15 1.06 -3.50
C LEU A 136 -18.74 -0.41 -3.74
N PHE A 137 -19.68 -1.28 -4.10
CA PHE A 137 -19.47 -2.72 -4.31
C PHE A 137 -20.08 -3.20 -5.62
#